data_AF-A0A958YWS9-F1
#
_entry.id   AF-A0A958YWS9-F1
#
_cell.length_a   1.000
_cell.length_b   1.000
_cell.length_c   1.000
_cell.angle_alpha   90.00
_cell.angle_beta   90.00
_cell.angle_gamma   90.00
#
_symmetry.space_group_name_H-M   'P 1'
#
loop_
_entity.id
_entity.type
_entity.pdbx_description
1 polymer ?
#
loop_
_entity_poly.entity_id
_entity_poly.type
_entity_poly.pdbx_seq_one_letter_code
_entity_poly.pdbx_strand_id
1 'polypeptide(L)'
;MSSRRNFLKTSAFASVAIITSPSLALPNTSYNFSDNYLIGKSTPQLYGNGYKLLKKAHDAYLDMDSAARKNGMSVKVVSSYRSFNHQNLIWTRKFNKYTARKLSEKTAVDYNIRYTAIPGSSRHHWGTEIDVVDGSVKTSQYPLNTKHFHGYGIYKDFREWMDENAHKYGYVRVYTNDSERKGFRYEPWHYSFAELAKPMLKEYAERDIQNTLKKQQELLGSSYFTDSFIEEYTENNILGINEKLLF
;
A
#
# COMPACT_ATOMS: atom_id res chain seq x y z
N MET A 1 -59.34 -55.19 -15.47
CA MET A 1 -58.69 -54.73 -16.72
C MET A 1 -59.31 -53.40 -17.11
N SER A 2 -58.46 -52.37 -17.32
CA SER A 2 -58.60 -51.18 -18.21
C SER A 2 -59.99 -50.51 -18.39
N SER A 3 -60.20 -49.19 -18.39
CA SER A 3 -59.32 -48.04 -18.51
C SER A 3 -60.14 -46.77 -18.17
N ARG A 4 -59.48 -45.82 -17.50
CA ARG A 4 -59.90 -44.41 -17.34
C ARG A 4 -59.79 -43.66 -18.67
N ARG A 5 -60.72 -42.75 -18.98
CA ARG A 5 -60.40 -41.41 -19.51
C ARG A 5 -61.50 -40.42 -19.12
N ASN A 6 -61.16 -39.40 -18.34
CA ASN A 6 -61.82 -38.10 -18.37
C ASN A 6 -60.75 -37.01 -18.28
N PHE A 7 -60.89 -36.07 -19.20
CA PHE A 7 -59.94 -35.04 -19.59
C PHE A 7 -60.25 -33.79 -18.76
N LEU A 8 -59.28 -33.26 -17.99
CA LEU A 8 -59.40 -31.94 -17.38
C LEU A 8 -58.14 -31.12 -17.64
N LYS A 9 -58.38 -29.99 -18.30
CA LYS A 9 -57.44 -28.94 -18.66
C LYS A 9 -56.82 -28.35 -17.39
N THR A 10 -55.50 -28.28 -17.32
CA THR A 10 -54.79 -27.60 -16.24
C THR A 10 -54.17 -26.32 -16.79
N SER A 11 -54.64 -25.19 -16.28
CA SER A 11 -54.10 -23.86 -16.56
C SER A 11 -52.75 -23.69 -15.85
N ALA A 12 -51.72 -23.28 -16.58
CA ALA A 12 -50.40 -22.96 -16.04
C ALA A 12 -50.41 -21.54 -15.44
N PHE A 13 -50.19 -21.43 -14.13
CA PHE A 13 -49.77 -20.17 -13.50
C PHE A 13 -48.24 -20.16 -13.47
N ALA A 14 -47.62 -19.30 -14.27
CA ALA A 14 -46.19 -19.02 -14.20
C ALA A 14 -45.96 -18.01 -13.06
N SER A 15 -45.37 -18.46 -11.96
CA SER A 15 -44.90 -17.59 -10.88
C SER A 15 -43.50 -17.07 -11.25
N VAL A 16 -43.41 -15.80 -11.64
CA VAL A 16 -42.14 -15.09 -11.78
C VAL A 16 -41.63 -14.74 -10.38
N ALA A 17 -40.65 -15.47 -9.89
CA ALA A 17 -39.91 -15.09 -8.67
C ALA A 17 -38.90 -13.99 -9.03
N ILE A 18 -39.20 -12.75 -8.68
CA ILE A 18 -38.25 -11.64 -8.77
C ILE A 18 -37.26 -11.81 -7.62
N ILE A 19 -36.07 -12.34 -7.92
CA ILE A 19 -34.95 -12.36 -6.98
C ILE A 19 -34.41 -10.93 -6.92
N THR A 20 -34.89 -10.15 -5.96
CA THR A 20 -34.26 -8.87 -5.63
C THR A 20 -32.95 -9.17 -4.90
N SER A 21 -31.84 -9.13 -5.64
CA SER A 21 -30.52 -9.12 -5.01
C SER A 21 -30.41 -7.85 -4.17
N PRO A 22 -30.19 -7.92 -2.85
CA PRO A 22 -29.89 -6.72 -2.09
C PRO A 22 -28.51 -6.26 -2.58
N SER A 23 -28.46 -5.13 -3.29
CA SER A 23 -27.22 -4.36 -3.37
C SER A 23 -26.82 -4.07 -1.93
N LEU A 24 -25.82 -4.78 -1.43
CA LEU A 24 -25.07 -4.40 -0.24
C LEU A 24 -24.38 -3.08 -0.59
N ALA A 25 -25.10 -1.98 -0.39
CA ALA A 25 -24.50 -0.68 -0.27
C ALA A 25 -23.54 -0.79 0.92
N LEU A 26 -22.24 -0.84 0.62
CA LEU A 26 -21.19 -0.77 1.63
C LEU A 26 -21.50 0.47 2.48
N PRO A 27 -21.56 0.37 3.82
CA PRO A 27 -21.77 1.55 4.63
C PRO A 27 -20.69 2.56 4.24
N ASN A 28 -21.12 3.76 3.83
CA ASN A 28 -20.28 4.93 3.64
C ASN A 28 -19.68 5.26 5.02
N THR A 29 -18.66 4.51 5.39
CA THR A 29 -17.85 4.78 6.55
C THR A 29 -17.00 5.95 6.09
N SER A 30 -17.52 7.16 6.29
CA SER A 30 -16.72 8.37 6.18
C SER A 30 -15.66 8.24 7.27
N TYR A 31 -14.51 7.71 6.87
CA TYR A 31 -13.31 7.99 7.60
C TYR A 31 -13.11 9.52 7.51
N ASN A 32 -12.67 10.14 8.59
CA ASN A 32 -12.28 11.54 8.61
C ASN A 32 -10.90 11.56 9.25
N PHE A 33 -9.87 11.46 8.41
CA PHE A 33 -8.49 11.51 8.88
C PHE A 33 -8.09 12.98 9.04
N SER A 34 -7.47 13.37 10.16
CA SER A 34 -6.96 14.74 10.28
C SER A 34 -5.77 14.96 9.34
N ASP A 35 -5.49 16.22 8.96
CA ASP A 35 -4.30 16.54 8.16
C ASP A 35 -3.03 15.98 8.80
N ASN A 36 -2.88 16.23 10.11
CA ASN A 36 -1.76 15.74 10.89
C ASN A 36 -1.63 14.21 10.86
N TYR A 37 -2.73 13.50 10.75
CA TYR A 37 -2.71 12.04 10.58
C TYR A 37 -2.13 11.63 9.25
N LEU A 38 -2.65 12.16 8.14
CA LEU A 38 -2.25 11.72 6.80
C LEU A 38 -0.79 12.07 6.49
N ILE A 39 -0.25 13.10 7.13
CA ILE A 39 1.16 13.50 7.02
C ILE A 39 2.07 12.90 8.10
N GLY A 40 1.54 12.01 8.96
CA GLY A 40 2.33 11.31 9.97
C GLY A 40 2.80 12.17 11.15
N LYS A 41 2.19 13.34 11.36
CA LYS A 41 2.41 14.21 12.53
C LYS A 41 1.51 13.85 13.72
N SER A 42 0.59 12.91 13.57
CA SER A 42 -0.12 12.27 14.69
C SER A 42 0.24 10.77 14.79
N THR A 43 0.06 10.21 15.97
CA THR A 43 0.28 8.79 16.24
C THR A 43 -1.05 8.11 16.51
N PRO A 44 -1.58 7.28 15.60
CA PRO A 44 -2.77 6.50 15.88
C PRO A 44 -2.52 5.40 16.89
N GLN A 45 -3.60 4.80 17.37
CA GLN A 45 -3.52 3.51 18.05
C GLN A 45 -3.05 2.45 17.05
N LEU A 46 -1.91 1.83 17.35
CA LEU A 46 -1.22 0.87 16.49
C LEU A 46 -1.01 -0.46 17.23
N TYR A 47 -1.00 -1.55 16.47
CA TYR A 47 -0.92 -2.93 16.94
C TYR A 47 0.24 -3.66 16.26
N GLY A 48 0.80 -4.65 16.96
CA GLY A 48 1.93 -5.45 16.49
C GLY A 48 3.07 -5.54 17.51
N ASN A 49 3.86 -6.60 17.42
CA ASN A 49 5.08 -6.78 18.19
C ASN A 49 6.28 -6.76 17.24
N GLY A 50 7.11 -5.71 17.30
CA GLY A 50 8.18 -5.47 16.33
C GLY A 50 7.74 -4.80 15.02
N TYR A 51 6.44 -4.54 14.86
CA TYR A 51 5.84 -3.75 13.78
C TYR A 51 4.63 -2.98 14.32
N LYS A 52 4.11 -2.04 13.54
CA LYS A 52 3.04 -1.12 13.95
C LYS A 52 2.07 -0.92 12.79
N LEU A 53 0.83 -1.40 12.96
CA LEU A 53 -0.26 -1.31 11.99
C LEU A 53 -1.58 -0.91 12.66
N LEU A 54 -2.52 -0.36 11.90
CA LEU A 54 -3.90 -0.20 12.37
C LEU A 54 -4.55 -1.57 12.61
N LYS A 55 -5.56 -1.63 13.49
CA LYS A 55 -6.17 -2.90 13.93
C LYS A 55 -6.56 -3.83 12.77
N LYS A 56 -7.34 -3.34 11.79
CA LYS A 56 -7.78 -4.17 10.65
C LYS A 56 -6.61 -4.68 9.80
N ALA A 57 -5.63 -3.81 9.52
CA ALA A 57 -4.43 -4.20 8.80
C ALA A 57 -3.61 -5.23 9.60
N HIS A 58 -3.45 -5.03 10.91
CA HIS A 58 -2.77 -5.96 11.80
C HIS A 58 -3.42 -7.36 11.79
N ASP A 59 -4.75 -7.43 11.93
CA ASP A 59 -5.48 -8.71 11.92
C ASP A 59 -5.32 -9.42 10.58
N ALA A 60 -5.52 -8.70 9.47
CA ALA A 60 -5.33 -9.24 8.14
C ALA A 60 -3.89 -9.72 7.88
N TYR A 61 -2.89 -9.03 8.45
CA TYR A 61 -1.50 -9.46 8.40
C TYR A 61 -1.29 -10.78 9.16
N LEU A 62 -1.90 -10.96 10.33
CA LEU A 62 -1.79 -12.21 11.09
C LEU A 62 -2.39 -13.40 10.31
N ASP A 63 -3.53 -13.18 9.66
CA ASP A 63 -4.15 -14.19 8.80
C ASP A 63 -3.26 -14.55 7.60
N MET A 64 -2.64 -13.53 6.99
CA MET A 64 -1.71 -13.71 5.88
C MET A 64 -0.43 -14.46 6.29
N ASP A 65 0.20 -14.10 7.42
CA ASP A 65 1.38 -14.82 7.92
C ASP A 65 1.02 -16.27 8.31
N SER A 66 -0.13 -16.50 8.93
CA SER A 66 -0.64 -17.83 9.24
C SER A 66 -0.78 -18.71 8.00
N ALA A 67 -1.27 -18.15 6.89
CA ALA A 67 -1.37 -18.85 5.62
C ALA A 67 -0.02 -19.10 4.95
N ALA A 68 0.91 -18.14 5.03
CA ALA A 68 2.28 -18.32 4.53
C ALA A 68 2.99 -19.46 5.27
N ARG A 69 2.79 -19.58 6.59
CA ARG A 69 3.37 -20.66 7.42
C ARG A 69 2.94 -22.05 6.99
N LYS A 70 1.73 -22.21 6.46
CA LYS A 70 1.27 -23.50 5.88
C LYS A 70 2.06 -23.92 4.65
N ASN A 71 2.78 -22.98 4.02
CA ASN A 71 3.66 -23.19 2.87
C ASN A 71 5.15 -23.13 3.26
N GLY A 72 5.47 -23.23 4.55
CA GLY A 72 6.87 -23.21 5.04
C GLY A 72 7.54 -21.84 5.04
N MET A 73 6.80 -20.76 4.76
CA MET A 73 7.29 -19.38 4.73
C MET A 73 6.85 -18.61 5.98
N SER A 74 7.45 -17.46 6.26
CA SER A 74 6.90 -16.52 7.24
C SER A 74 6.94 -15.10 6.70
N VAL A 75 5.82 -14.38 6.77
CA VAL A 75 5.76 -12.96 6.40
C VAL A 75 6.40 -12.15 7.53
N LYS A 76 7.67 -11.81 7.39
CA LYS A 76 8.38 -10.97 8.35
C LYS A 76 8.33 -9.52 7.94
N VAL A 77 7.74 -8.68 8.79
CA VAL A 77 7.74 -7.23 8.62
C VAL A 77 9.13 -6.66 8.94
N VAL A 78 9.73 -5.99 7.96
CA VAL A 78 10.98 -5.23 8.09
C VAL A 78 10.69 -3.77 8.46
N SER A 79 9.60 -3.22 7.93
CA SER A 79 9.22 -1.82 8.11
C SER A 79 7.70 -1.69 8.02
N SER A 80 7.12 -0.79 8.82
CA SER A 80 5.67 -0.56 8.94
C SER A 80 5.39 0.92 9.23
N TYR A 81 4.47 1.29 10.13
CA TYR A 81 4.22 2.69 10.45
C TYR A 81 5.50 3.51 10.71
N ARG A 82 5.56 4.69 10.09
CA ARG A 82 6.61 5.70 10.30
C ARG A 82 5.95 7.03 10.60
N SER A 83 6.38 7.71 11.66
CA SER A 83 6.00 9.11 11.89
C SER A 83 6.70 10.03 10.88
N PHE A 84 6.25 11.27 10.79
CA PHE A 84 6.90 12.34 10.02
C PHE A 84 8.39 12.43 10.34
N ASN A 85 8.74 12.47 11.63
CA ASN A 85 10.13 12.60 12.08
C ASN A 85 10.98 11.40 11.65
N HIS A 86 10.46 10.18 11.75
CA HIS A 86 11.17 9.00 11.27
C HIS A 86 11.39 9.08 9.75
N GLN A 87 10.37 9.46 8.98
CA GLN A 87 10.51 9.66 7.54
C GLN A 87 11.55 10.73 7.21
N ASN A 88 11.59 11.83 7.97
CA ASN A 88 12.58 12.89 7.79
C ASN A 88 14.02 12.40 8.06
N LEU A 89 14.23 11.55 9.07
CA LEU A 89 15.55 10.93 9.30
C LEU A 89 16.00 10.07 8.11
N ILE A 90 15.08 9.30 7.49
CA ILE A 90 15.39 8.49 6.31
C ILE A 90 15.71 9.40 5.11
N TRP A 91 14.88 10.42 4.88
CA TRP A 91 15.06 11.43 3.83
C TRP A 91 16.42 12.12 3.95
N THR A 92 16.69 12.70 5.11
CA THR A 92 17.92 13.44 5.44
C THR A 92 19.15 12.57 5.27
N ARG A 93 19.12 11.33 5.77
CA ARG A 93 20.25 10.39 5.63
C ARG A 93 20.56 10.08 4.16
N LYS A 94 19.54 9.87 3.32
CA LYS A 94 19.77 9.60 1.90
C LYS A 94 20.22 10.85 1.13
N PHE A 95 19.63 12.01 1.43
CA PHE A 95 20.05 13.29 0.86
C PHE A 95 21.54 13.56 1.14
N ASN A 96 21.94 13.48 2.40
CA ASN A 96 23.34 13.67 2.83
C ASN A 96 24.28 12.64 2.21
N LYS A 97 23.84 11.39 2.03
CA LYS A 97 24.63 10.37 1.34
C LYS A 97 24.92 10.75 -0.11
N TYR A 98 23.96 11.38 -0.81
CA TYR A 98 24.14 11.78 -2.20
C TYR A 98 24.98 13.05 -2.33
N THR A 99 24.77 14.05 -1.48
CA THR A 99 25.59 15.27 -1.47
C THR A 99 27.04 15.00 -1.04
N ALA A 100 27.26 14.09 -0.09
CA ALA A 100 28.60 13.62 0.28
C ALA A 100 29.35 12.93 -0.87
N ARG A 101 28.62 12.44 -1.90
CA ARG A 101 29.18 11.91 -3.14
C ARG A 101 29.36 12.98 -4.22
N LYS A 102 29.35 14.26 -3.85
CA LYS A 102 29.51 15.43 -4.72
C LYS A 102 28.40 15.60 -5.77
N LEU A 103 27.22 15.02 -5.53
CA LEU A 103 26.04 15.32 -6.35
C LEU A 103 25.47 16.68 -5.94
N SER A 104 24.88 17.41 -6.89
CA SER A 104 24.15 18.64 -6.58
C SER A 104 22.94 18.33 -5.69
N GLU A 105 22.48 19.30 -4.92
CA GLU A 105 21.30 19.14 -4.08
C GLU A 105 20.06 18.78 -4.89
N LYS A 106 19.86 19.41 -6.06
CA LYS A 106 18.78 19.04 -6.99
C LYS A 106 18.85 17.56 -7.37
N THR A 107 20.03 17.09 -7.78
CA THR A 107 20.22 15.68 -8.13
C THR A 107 20.02 14.76 -6.92
N ALA A 108 20.39 15.20 -5.71
CA ALA A 108 20.12 14.47 -4.48
C ALA A 108 18.61 14.35 -4.19
N VAL A 109 17.82 15.40 -4.42
CA VAL A 109 16.34 15.35 -4.38
C VAL A 109 15.81 14.35 -5.40
N ASP A 110 16.20 14.50 -6.66
CA ASP A 110 15.76 13.62 -7.77
C ASP A 110 16.10 12.14 -7.50
N TYR A 111 17.25 11.87 -6.85
CA TYR A 111 17.66 10.50 -6.48
C TYR A 111 16.95 9.98 -5.23
N ASN A 112 16.60 10.85 -4.29
CA ASN A 112 15.85 10.49 -3.08
C ASN A 112 14.45 9.98 -3.44
N ILE A 113 13.72 10.75 -4.25
CA ILE A 113 12.32 10.46 -4.60
C ILE A 113 12.16 9.18 -5.45
N ARG A 114 13.25 8.57 -5.93
CA ARG A 114 13.20 7.25 -6.58
C ARG A 114 12.79 6.12 -5.64
N TYR A 115 13.05 6.26 -4.34
CA TYR A 115 12.85 5.20 -3.33
C TYR A 115 12.38 5.73 -1.97
N THR A 116 12.20 7.04 -1.81
CA THR A 116 11.91 7.62 -0.50
C THR A 116 10.98 8.80 -0.68
N ALA A 117 9.77 8.62 -0.18
CA ALA A 117 8.78 9.67 -0.16
C ALA A 117 9.26 10.86 0.67
N ILE A 118 8.93 12.06 0.20
CA ILE A 118 9.08 13.30 0.95
C ILE A 118 8.30 13.13 2.28
N PRO A 119 8.88 13.48 3.45
CA PRO A 119 8.15 13.47 4.71
C PRO A 119 6.75 14.09 4.58
N GLY A 120 5.75 13.50 5.23
CA GLY A 120 4.35 13.90 5.04
C GLY A 120 3.66 13.42 3.76
N SER A 121 4.36 12.72 2.86
CA SER A 121 3.75 12.00 1.72
C SER A 121 4.00 10.49 1.72
N SER A 122 4.70 9.97 2.73
CA SER A 122 4.91 8.53 2.85
C SER A 122 3.62 7.83 3.27
N ARG A 123 3.17 6.85 2.49
CA ARG A 123 2.02 6.00 2.85
C ARG A 123 2.21 5.24 4.17
N HIS A 124 3.45 4.97 4.59
CA HIS A 124 3.71 4.41 5.93
C HIS A 124 3.20 5.29 7.09
N HIS A 125 2.91 6.57 6.86
CA HIS A 125 2.26 7.42 7.87
C HIS A 125 0.88 6.89 8.26
N TRP A 126 0.24 6.11 7.40
CA TRP A 126 -1.13 5.65 7.58
C TRP A 126 -1.24 4.38 8.42
N GLY A 127 -0.13 3.68 8.68
CA GLY A 127 -0.15 2.40 9.40
C GLY A 127 -0.87 1.28 8.64
N THR A 128 -0.97 1.39 7.32
CA THR A 128 -1.51 0.39 6.40
C THR A 128 -0.43 -0.35 5.61
N GLU A 129 0.78 0.21 5.57
CA GLU A 129 1.91 -0.29 4.77
C GLU A 129 2.80 -1.26 5.55
N ILE A 130 3.27 -2.28 4.86
CA ILE A 130 4.32 -3.20 5.32
C ILE A 130 5.37 -3.40 4.23
N ASP A 131 6.65 -3.31 4.61
CA ASP A 131 7.75 -3.87 3.85
C ASP A 131 8.07 -5.25 4.41
N VAL A 132 7.97 -6.30 3.59
CA VAL A 132 8.07 -7.69 4.06
C VAL A 132 9.15 -8.50 3.34
N VAL A 133 9.68 -9.49 4.05
CA VAL A 133 10.56 -10.54 3.55
C VAL A 133 10.14 -11.89 4.10
N ASP A 134 10.75 -12.96 3.58
CA ASP A 134 10.64 -14.27 4.21
C ASP A 134 11.45 -14.31 5.51
N GLY A 135 10.76 -14.53 6.63
CA GLY A 135 11.33 -14.73 7.95
C GLY A 135 11.82 -16.16 8.21
N SER A 136 11.48 -17.12 7.35
CA SER A 136 11.91 -18.52 7.47
C SER A 136 13.37 -18.73 7.05
N VAL A 137 13.93 -17.79 6.27
CA VAL A 137 15.31 -17.85 5.77
C VAL A 137 16.21 -16.82 6.45
N LYS A 138 17.52 -17.08 6.47
CA LYS A 138 18.50 -16.17 7.07
C LYS A 138 18.49 -14.83 6.34
N THR A 139 18.04 -13.79 7.06
CA THR A 139 17.89 -12.44 6.53
C THR A 139 19.26 -11.78 6.26
N SER A 140 19.43 -11.17 5.08
CA SER A 140 20.57 -10.31 4.76
C SER A 140 20.60 -9.06 5.64
N GLN A 141 21.77 -8.43 5.81
CA GLN A 141 21.89 -7.11 6.47
C GLN A 141 21.04 -6.04 5.76
N TYR A 142 20.87 -6.17 4.44
CA TYR A 142 20.04 -5.26 3.62
C TYR A 142 18.94 -6.05 2.93
N PRO A 143 17.88 -6.45 3.66
CA PRO A 143 16.87 -7.38 3.16
C PRO A 143 16.12 -6.87 1.93
N LEU A 144 15.79 -5.58 1.92
CA LEU A 144 14.97 -4.92 0.91
C LEU A 144 15.83 -4.54 -0.31
N ASN A 145 16.14 -5.54 -1.13
CA ASN A 145 16.85 -5.38 -2.39
C ASN A 145 16.23 -6.29 -3.44
N THR A 146 15.90 -5.75 -4.62
CA THR A 146 15.18 -6.48 -5.67
C THR A 146 15.88 -7.78 -6.07
N LYS A 147 17.22 -7.83 -6.06
CA LYS A 147 17.98 -9.05 -6.37
C LYS A 147 17.64 -10.23 -5.45
N HIS A 148 17.19 -9.98 -4.23
CA HIS A 148 16.80 -11.05 -3.30
C HIS A 148 15.45 -11.65 -3.66
N PHE A 149 14.61 -10.97 -4.44
CA PHE A 149 13.25 -11.42 -4.74
C PHE A 149 13.13 -12.07 -6.13
N HIS A 150 14.18 -12.08 -6.96
CA HIS A 150 14.15 -12.61 -8.33
C HIS A 150 15.30 -13.57 -8.63
N GLY A 151 15.16 -14.37 -9.69
CA GLY A 151 16.18 -15.33 -10.10
C GLY A 151 16.57 -16.26 -8.95
N TYR A 152 17.86 -16.32 -8.62
CA TYR A 152 18.35 -17.13 -7.48
C TYR A 152 18.29 -16.39 -6.13
N GLY A 153 17.47 -15.35 -6.03
CA GLY A 153 17.29 -14.57 -4.81
C GLY A 153 16.59 -15.37 -3.71
N ILE A 154 17.06 -15.20 -2.47
CA ILE A 154 16.58 -15.93 -1.27
C ILE A 154 15.09 -15.74 -0.93
N TYR A 155 14.44 -14.73 -1.49
CA TYR A 155 13.03 -14.40 -1.32
C TYR A 155 12.22 -14.62 -2.60
N LYS A 156 12.76 -15.32 -3.62
CA LYS A 156 12.04 -15.57 -4.88
C LYS A 156 10.69 -16.25 -4.62
N ASP A 157 10.71 -17.38 -3.94
CA ASP A 157 9.50 -18.20 -3.75
C ASP A 157 8.50 -17.49 -2.83
N PHE A 158 8.99 -16.78 -1.81
CA PHE A 158 8.17 -15.89 -0.98
C PHE A 158 7.48 -14.79 -1.79
N ARG A 159 8.21 -14.14 -2.71
CA ARG A 159 7.65 -13.09 -3.57
C ARG A 159 6.53 -13.63 -4.47
N GLU A 160 6.74 -14.81 -5.05
CA GLU A 160 5.77 -15.50 -5.89
C GLU A 160 4.52 -15.87 -5.08
N TRP A 161 4.69 -16.39 -3.87
CA TRP A 161 3.58 -16.65 -2.96
C TRP A 161 2.81 -15.36 -2.61
N MET A 162 3.50 -14.27 -2.32
CA MET A 162 2.87 -12.98 -2.01
C MET A 162 2.10 -12.41 -3.22
N ASP A 163 2.61 -12.59 -4.44
CA ASP A 163 1.92 -12.17 -5.68
C ASP A 163 0.58 -12.89 -5.86
N GLU A 164 0.53 -14.19 -5.54
CA GLU A 164 -0.66 -15.02 -5.67
C GLU A 164 -1.64 -14.90 -4.49
N ASN A 165 -1.18 -14.52 -3.30
CA ASN A 165 -1.96 -14.68 -2.07
C ASN A 165 -2.24 -13.39 -1.30
N ALA A 166 -1.39 -12.35 -1.37
CA ALA A 166 -1.54 -11.18 -0.51
C ALA A 166 -2.90 -10.49 -0.65
N HIS A 167 -3.43 -10.43 -1.87
CA HIS A 167 -4.72 -9.80 -2.16
C HIS A 167 -5.91 -10.50 -1.49
N LYS A 168 -5.80 -11.81 -1.20
CA LYS A 168 -6.83 -12.58 -0.48
C LYS A 168 -7.01 -12.08 0.98
N TYR A 169 -5.99 -11.41 1.51
CA TYR A 169 -5.96 -10.80 2.83
C TYR A 169 -6.05 -9.27 2.75
N GLY A 170 -6.46 -8.71 1.61
CA GLY A 170 -6.60 -7.26 1.42
C GLY A 170 -5.29 -6.50 1.23
N TYR A 171 -4.14 -7.19 1.13
CA TYR A 171 -2.85 -6.56 0.86
C TYR A 171 -2.54 -6.49 -0.63
N VAL A 172 -2.15 -5.31 -1.10
CA VAL A 172 -1.82 -5.06 -2.52
C VAL A 172 -0.42 -4.48 -2.62
N ARG A 173 0.40 -5.00 -3.52
CA ARG A 173 1.73 -4.44 -3.80
C ARG A 173 1.58 -3.04 -4.39
N VAL A 174 2.19 -2.04 -3.77
CA VAL A 174 2.03 -0.63 -4.16
C VAL A 174 2.85 -0.30 -5.40
N TYR A 175 4.14 -0.62 -5.37
CA TYR A 175 5.07 -0.30 -6.45
C TYR A 175 5.34 -1.54 -7.29
N THR A 176 4.59 -1.73 -8.36
CA THR A 176 4.69 -2.88 -9.29
C THR A 176 5.89 -2.74 -10.25
N ASN A 177 6.22 -3.84 -10.93
CA ASN A 177 7.26 -3.89 -11.97
C ASN A 177 6.70 -3.60 -13.38
N ASP A 178 5.60 -2.87 -13.45
CA ASP A 178 5.03 -2.38 -14.70
C ASP A 178 5.93 -1.28 -15.28
N SER A 179 6.29 -1.40 -16.56
CA SER A 179 7.15 -0.43 -17.26
C SER A 179 6.48 0.91 -17.47
N GLU A 180 5.15 0.95 -17.52
CA GLU A 180 4.38 2.18 -17.72
C GLU A 180 4.20 2.97 -16.42
N ARG A 181 4.31 2.30 -15.25
CA ARG A 181 4.15 2.93 -13.94
C ARG A 181 5.29 3.93 -13.66
N LYS A 182 4.91 5.15 -13.29
CA LYS A 182 5.84 6.24 -12.95
C LYS A 182 6.17 6.30 -11.45
N GLY A 183 7.03 7.26 -11.07
CA GLY A 183 7.36 7.57 -9.69
C GLY A 183 8.35 6.62 -9.03
N PHE A 184 7.98 6.11 -7.85
CA PHE A 184 8.87 5.23 -7.07
C PHE A 184 9.22 3.98 -7.86
N ARG A 185 10.47 3.53 -7.74
CA ARG A 185 10.94 2.33 -8.44
C ARG A 185 10.23 1.08 -7.90
N TYR A 186 10.33 -0.01 -8.65
CA TYR A 186 9.75 -1.29 -8.26
C TYR A 186 10.23 -1.75 -6.87
N GLU A 187 9.29 -2.12 -6.01
CA GLU A 187 9.55 -2.62 -4.65
C GLU A 187 8.75 -3.91 -4.40
N PRO A 188 9.32 -5.11 -4.63
CA PRO A 188 8.62 -6.39 -4.45
C PRO A 188 8.14 -6.65 -3.02
N TRP A 189 8.68 -5.93 -2.04
CA TRP A 189 8.42 -6.09 -0.62
C TRP A 189 7.28 -5.21 -0.09
N HIS A 190 6.85 -4.18 -0.84
CA HIS A 190 6.02 -3.10 -0.30
C HIS A 190 4.53 -3.32 -0.58
N TYR A 191 3.75 -3.60 0.48
CA TYR A 191 2.33 -3.93 0.40
C TYR A 191 1.49 -3.01 1.30
N SER A 192 0.36 -2.57 0.76
CA SER A 192 -0.64 -1.74 1.43
C SER A 192 -1.90 -2.55 1.74
N PHE A 193 -2.43 -2.42 2.94
CA PHE A 193 -3.78 -2.90 3.24
C PHE A 193 -4.83 -1.98 2.59
N ALA A 194 -5.48 -2.47 1.53
CA ALA A 194 -6.24 -1.65 0.58
C ALA A 194 -7.50 -1.02 1.19
N GLU A 195 -8.23 -1.74 2.04
CA GLU A 195 -9.51 -1.27 2.59
C GLU A 195 -9.38 0.08 3.31
N LEU A 196 -8.28 0.29 4.05
CA LEU A 196 -8.01 1.54 4.75
C LEU A 196 -7.22 2.53 3.88
N ALA A 197 -6.29 2.04 3.07
CA ALA A 197 -5.39 2.91 2.34
C ALA A 197 -6.04 3.63 1.15
N LYS A 198 -7.07 3.05 0.53
CA LYS A 198 -7.82 3.69 -0.57
C LYS A 198 -8.53 4.97 -0.12
N PRO A 199 -9.38 4.97 0.94
CA PRO A 199 -10.01 6.20 1.40
C PRO A 199 -8.99 7.21 1.93
N MET A 200 -7.90 6.77 2.58
CA MET A 200 -6.81 7.67 3.00
C MET A 200 -6.12 8.33 1.81
N LEU A 201 -5.85 7.59 0.73
CA LEU A 201 -5.28 8.16 -0.49
C LEU A 201 -6.24 9.16 -1.13
N LYS A 202 -7.54 8.85 -1.17
CA LYS A 202 -8.57 9.76 -1.66
C LYS A 202 -8.58 11.07 -0.89
N GLU A 203 -8.71 10.99 0.44
CA GLU A 203 -8.68 12.18 1.29
C GLU A 203 -7.35 12.93 1.18
N TYR A 204 -6.23 12.21 1.04
CA TYR A 204 -4.94 12.85 0.85
C TYR A 204 -4.88 13.60 -0.48
N ALA A 205 -5.32 12.99 -1.57
CA ALA A 205 -5.33 13.55 -2.94
C ALA A 205 -6.29 14.73 -3.11
N GLU A 206 -7.45 14.70 -2.44
CA GLU A 206 -8.44 15.79 -2.48
C GLU A 206 -8.03 17.00 -1.62
N ARG A 207 -7.06 16.82 -0.71
CA ARG A 207 -6.49 17.93 0.07
C ARG A 207 -5.45 18.68 -0.72
N ASP A 208 -5.12 19.86 -0.24
CA ASP A 208 -4.05 20.69 -0.77
C ASP A 208 -2.66 20.10 -0.42
N ILE A 209 -2.31 18.99 -1.10
CA ILE A 209 -1.01 18.33 -1.00
C ILE A 209 0.09 19.33 -1.37
N GLN A 210 -0.16 20.19 -2.35
CA GLN A 210 0.80 21.20 -2.78
C GLN A 210 1.20 22.10 -1.61
N ASN A 211 0.22 22.71 -0.94
CA ASN A 211 0.52 23.53 0.23
C ASN A 211 1.08 22.69 1.39
N THR A 212 0.65 21.44 1.55
CA THR A 212 1.19 20.54 2.58
C THR A 212 2.69 20.29 2.39
N LEU A 213 3.14 20.04 1.16
CA LEU A 213 4.55 19.79 0.84
C LEU A 213 5.37 21.09 0.82
N LYS A 214 4.82 22.19 0.29
CA LYS A 214 5.48 23.52 0.31
C LYS A 214 5.72 24.04 1.73
N LYS A 215 4.82 23.75 2.68
CA LYS A 215 4.98 24.14 4.10
C LYS A 215 6.14 23.45 4.79
N GLN A 216 6.78 22.45 4.19
CA GLN A 216 7.89 21.71 4.79
C GLN A 216 9.25 22.33 4.46
N GLN A 217 9.37 23.64 4.68
CA GLN A 217 10.56 24.43 4.32
C GLN A 217 11.83 23.97 5.07
N GLU A 218 11.68 23.29 6.20
CA GLU A 218 12.80 22.77 7.01
C GLU A 218 13.42 21.47 6.46
N LEU A 219 12.84 20.85 5.42
CA LEU A 219 13.42 19.65 4.82
C LEU A 219 14.66 19.98 3.98
N LEU A 220 15.67 19.12 4.05
CA LEU A 220 16.81 19.22 3.14
C LEU A 220 16.35 19.07 1.69
N GLY A 221 16.75 20.02 0.84
CA GLY A 221 16.33 20.10 -0.56
C GLY A 221 14.95 20.72 -0.80
N SER A 222 14.28 21.25 0.24
CA SER A 222 12.95 21.88 0.12
C SER A 222 12.92 23.07 -0.85
N SER A 223 14.06 23.74 -1.06
CA SER A 223 14.21 24.83 -2.05
C SER A 223 13.92 24.39 -3.49
N TYR A 224 13.97 23.08 -3.78
CA TYR A 224 13.64 22.51 -5.08
C TYR A 224 12.19 22.02 -5.19
N PHE A 225 11.38 22.17 -4.15
CA PHE A 225 9.96 21.79 -4.16
C PHE A 225 9.11 22.90 -4.79
N THR A 226 9.40 23.21 -6.06
CA THR A 226 8.61 24.16 -6.86
C THR A 226 7.21 23.61 -7.13
N ASP A 227 6.29 24.49 -7.52
CA ASP A 227 4.92 24.12 -7.89
C ASP A 227 4.90 23.01 -8.94
N SER A 228 5.70 23.18 -10.00
CA SER A 228 5.85 22.17 -11.06
C SER A 228 6.43 20.84 -10.56
N PHE A 229 7.42 20.89 -9.66
CA PHE A 229 7.99 19.68 -9.07
C PHE A 229 6.95 18.93 -8.24
N ILE A 230 6.15 19.65 -7.44
CA ILE A 230 5.16 19.02 -6.57
C ILE A 230 3.99 18.45 -7.38
N GLU A 231 3.57 19.13 -8.45
CA GLU A 231 2.58 18.63 -9.39
C GLU A 231 3.06 17.31 -10.03
N GLU A 232 4.26 17.30 -10.61
CA GLU A 232 4.86 16.09 -11.19
C GLU A 232 5.04 14.97 -10.14
N TYR A 233 5.50 15.31 -8.94
CA TYR A 233 5.65 14.35 -7.84
C TYR A 233 4.29 13.78 -7.40
N THR A 234 3.22 14.59 -7.43
CA THR A 234 1.88 14.11 -7.06
C THR A 234 1.37 13.10 -8.07
N GLU A 235 1.45 13.42 -9.36
CA GLU A 235 1.03 12.52 -10.44
C GLU A 235 1.88 11.24 -10.45
N ASN A 236 3.21 11.39 -10.41
CA ASN A 236 4.11 10.27 -10.61
C ASN A 236 4.33 9.44 -9.35
N ASN A 237 4.56 10.07 -8.19
CA ASN A 237 4.97 9.36 -6.98
C ASN A 237 3.82 9.05 -6.03
N ILE A 238 2.85 9.95 -5.89
CA ILE A 238 1.69 9.75 -5.01
C ILE A 238 0.63 8.90 -5.71
N LEU A 239 0.31 9.23 -6.97
CA LEU A 239 -0.73 8.55 -7.76
C LEU A 239 -0.18 7.47 -8.71
N GLY A 240 1.11 7.48 -9.06
CA GLY A 240 1.77 6.44 -9.87
C GLY A 240 2.07 5.14 -9.10
N ILE A 241 1.02 4.58 -8.49
CA ILE A 241 1.03 3.32 -7.75
C ILE A 241 0.17 2.27 -8.48
N ASN A 242 0.05 1.08 -7.91
CA ASN A 242 -0.85 0.04 -8.41
C ASN A 242 -2.31 0.55 -8.48
N GLU A 243 -2.93 0.43 -9.65
CA GLU A 243 -4.30 0.88 -9.93
C GLU A 243 -5.35 0.31 -8.95
N LYS A 244 -5.11 -0.86 -8.38
CA LYS A 244 -6.02 -1.48 -7.40
C LYS A 244 -6.13 -0.66 -6.10
N LEU A 245 -5.17 0.20 -5.83
CA LEU A 245 -5.14 1.12 -4.68
C LEU A 245 -5.67 2.52 -5.00
N LEU A 246 -6.02 2.81 -6.25
CA LEU A 246 -6.67 4.05 -6.65
C LEU A 246 -8.18 3.98 -6.39
N PHE A 247 -8.79 5.14 -6.18
CA PHE A 247 -10.18 5.30 -5.74
C PHE A 247 -11.13 5.67 -6.88
#